data_AF-A0A7R9MWK7-F1
#
_entry.id   AF-A0A7R9MWK7-F1
#
_cell.length_a   1.000
_cell.length_b   1.000
_cell.length_c   1.000
_cell.angle_alpha   90.00
_cell.angle_beta   90.00
_cell.angle_gamma   90.00
#
_symmetry.space_group_name_H-M   'P 1'
#
loop_
_entity.id
_entity.type
_entity.pdbx_description
1 polymer ?
#
loop_
_entity_poly.entity_id
_entity_poly.type
_entity_poly.pdbx_seq_one_letter_code
_entity_poly.pdbx_strand_id
1 'polypeptide(L)'
;MAFLMGLTIPAFSIVFGDILGTLSSSSTDKIKEDVLMYSMIFVAMGIGTGIASFLQIYMFGVCGERLTMRLRKMVFTAMLKQEVAWFDEQANSTGALCSRLSSDASSVQGAAGSRMSTLCQAVSTLGAGVVIALYYS
;
A
#
# COMPACT_ATOMS: atom_id res chain seq x y z
N MET A 1 -9.01 -0.67 -1.44
CA MET A 1 -7.89 -1.11 -2.31
C MET A 1 -6.86 -1.95 -1.55
N ALA A 2 -6.41 -1.56 -0.36
CA ALA A 2 -5.59 -2.45 0.48
C ALA A 2 -6.29 -3.77 0.86
N PHE A 3 -7.63 -3.72 1.07
CA PHE A 3 -8.47 -4.91 1.31
C PHE A 3 -8.41 -5.94 0.17
N LEU A 4 -8.34 -5.47 -1.08
CA LEU A 4 -8.23 -6.35 -2.25
C LEU A 4 -6.85 -7.00 -2.32
N MET A 5 -5.77 -6.28 -1.95
CA MET A 5 -4.40 -6.80 -1.97
C MET A 5 -4.11 -7.84 -0.89
N GLY A 6 -4.66 -7.66 0.31
CA GLY A 6 -4.49 -8.63 1.40
C GLY A 6 -5.25 -9.93 1.15
N LEU A 7 -6.36 -9.86 0.40
CA LEU A 7 -7.18 -11.01 0.02
C LEU A 7 -6.61 -11.76 -1.18
N THR A 8 -5.71 -11.13 -1.97
CA THR A 8 -5.15 -11.75 -3.18
C THR A 8 -4.41 -13.05 -2.87
N ILE A 9 -3.50 -13.08 -1.89
CA ILE A 9 -2.69 -14.27 -1.57
C ILE A 9 -3.55 -15.49 -1.19
N PRO A 10 -4.51 -15.39 -0.26
CA PRO A 10 -5.36 -16.53 0.08
C PRO A 10 -6.37 -16.85 -1.03
N ALA A 11 -6.91 -15.86 -1.76
CA ALA A 11 -7.75 -16.12 -2.93
C ALA A 11 -6.98 -16.88 -4.04
N PHE A 12 -5.71 -16.53 -4.27
CA PHE A 12 -4.82 -17.23 -5.18
C PHE A 12 -4.58 -18.67 -4.74
N SER A 13 -4.37 -18.90 -3.44
CA SER A 13 -4.20 -20.26 -2.89
C SER A 13 -5.43 -21.13 -3.04
N ILE A 14 -6.64 -20.59 -2.85
CA ILE A 14 -7.89 -21.35 -3.01
C ILE A 14 -8.08 -21.73 -4.47
N VAL A 15 -7.98 -20.77 -5.41
CA VAL A 15 -8.15 -21.04 -6.84
C VAL A 15 -7.07 -22.00 -7.35
N PHE A 16 -5.84 -21.86 -6.88
CA PHE A 16 -4.76 -22.80 -7.22
C PHE A 16 -5.02 -24.20 -6.66
N GLY A 17 -5.57 -24.29 -5.44
CA GLY A 17 -6.01 -25.54 -4.82
C GLY A 17 -7.11 -26.24 -5.62
N ASP A 18 -8.12 -25.49 -6.09
CA ASP A 18 -9.22 -26.02 -6.91
C ASP A 18 -8.73 -26.52 -8.28
N ILE A 19 -7.76 -25.82 -8.89
CA ILE A 19 -7.12 -26.27 -10.14
C ILE A 19 -6.37 -27.58 -9.93
N LEU A 20 -5.59 -27.70 -8.84
CA LEU A 20 -4.87 -28.93 -8.52
C LEU A 20 -5.81 -30.09 -8.19
N GLY A 21 -6.91 -29.84 -7.46
CA GLY A 21 -7.93 -30.83 -7.14
C GLY A 21 -8.66 -31.33 -8.40
N THR A 22 -8.95 -30.44 -9.34
CA THR A 22 -9.58 -30.80 -10.63
C THR A 22 -8.63 -31.66 -11.48
N LEU A 23 -7.34 -31.33 -11.49
CA LEU A 23 -6.28 -32.11 -12.17
C LEU A 23 -6.12 -33.54 -11.61
N SER A 24 -6.46 -33.75 -10.34
CA SER A 24 -6.39 -35.05 -9.65
C SER A 24 -7.56 -36.00 -10.00
N SER A 25 -8.63 -35.52 -10.63
CA SER A 25 -9.79 -36.34 -10.98
C SER A 25 -9.57 -37.08 -12.31
N SER A 26 -10.07 -38.31 -12.47
CA SER A 26 -9.70 -39.21 -13.60
C SER A 26 -10.51 -39.05 -14.90
N SER A 27 -11.20 -37.92 -15.14
CA SER A 27 -12.07 -37.71 -16.33
C SER A 27 -11.58 -36.56 -17.24
N THR A 28 -10.73 -36.91 -18.20
CA THR A 28 -9.91 -36.02 -19.07
C THR A 28 -10.67 -34.91 -19.81
N ASP A 29 -11.91 -35.13 -20.25
CA ASP A 29 -12.60 -34.16 -21.12
C ASP A 29 -13.31 -33.05 -20.35
N LYS A 30 -13.85 -33.33 -19.15
CA LYS A 30 -14.48 -32.31 -18.29
C LYS A 30 -13.46 -31.42 -17.59
N ILE A 31 -12.28 -31.97 -17.27
CA ILE A 31 -11.18 -31.25 -16.62
C ILE A 31 -10.70 -30.06 -17.46
N LYS A 32 -10.64 -30.22 -18.79
CA LYS A 32 -10.15 -29.15 -19.68
C LYS A 32 -11.07 -27.93 -19.66
N GLU A 33 -12.39 -28.15 -19.64
CA GLU A 33 -13.38 -27.06 -19.67
C GLU A 33 -13.41 -26.32 -18.33
N ASP A 34 -13.40 -27.05 -17.21
CA ASP A 34 -13.37 -26.45 -15.87
C ASP A 34 -12.06 -25.68 -15.62
N VAL A 35 -10.90 -26.27 -15.97
CA VAL A 35 -9.59 -25.61 -15.81
C VAL A 35 -9.48 -24.35 -16.67
N LEU A 36 -10.03 -24.34 -17.89
CA LEU A 36 -10.08 -23.14 -18.73
C LEU A 36 -10.90 -22.03 -18.09
N MET A 37 -12.05 -22.35 -17.49
CA MET A 37 -12.90 -21.38 -16.79
C MET A 37 -12.18 -20.80 -15.55
N TYR A 38 -11.59 -21.66 -14.70
CA TYR A 38 -10.83 -21.21 -13.53
C TYR A 38 -9.60 -20.38 -13.90
N SER A 39 -8.87 -20.77 -14.95
CA SER A 39 -7.72 -20.03 -15.46
C SER A 39 -8.10 -18.62 -15.95
N MET A 40 -9.25 -18.47 -16.64
CA MET A 40 -9.73 -17.17 -17.08
C MET A 40 -10.07 -16.24 -15.90
N ILE A 41 -10.73 -16.77 -14.86
CA ILE A 41 -11.03 -16.03 -13.63
C ILE A 41 -9.73 -15.58 -12.93
N PHE A 42 -8.72 -16.45 -12.93
CA PHE A 42 -7.41 -16.16 -12.34
C PHE A 42 -6.69 -14.99 -13.05
N VAL A 43 -6.72 -14.98 -14.39
CA VAL A 43 -6.17 -13.88 -15.20
C VAL A 43 -6.91 -12.58 -14.94
N ALA A 44 -8.25 -12.61 -14.89
CA ALA A 44 -9.06 -11.42 -14.57
C ALA A 44 -8.76 -10.86 -13.17
N MET A 45 -8.58 -11.74 -12.18
CA MET A 45 -8.20 -11.36 -10.83
C MET A 45 -6.78 -10.76 -10.78
N GLY A 46 -5.82 -11.33 -11.52
CA GLY A 46 -4.46 -10.80 -11.65
C GLY A 46 -4.43 -9.39 -12.26
N ILE A 47 -5.21 -9.14 -13.31
CA ILE A 47 -5.29 -7.82 -13.93
C ILE A 47 -5.94 -6.81 -12.98
N GLY A 48 -7.06 -7.18 -12.34
CA GLY A 48 -7.74 -6.30 -11.38
C GLY A 48 -6.85 -5.93 -10.19
N THR A 49 -6.06 -6.89 -9.70
CA THR A 49 -5.13 -6.64 -8.60
C THR A 49 -3.91 -5.84 -9.02
N GLY A 50 -3.38 -6.04 -10.23
CA GLY A 50 -2.31 -5.22 -10.79
C GLY A 50 -2.73 -3.74 -10.88
N ILE A 51 -3.91 -3.46 -11.42
CA ILE A 51 -4.46 -2.10 -11.55
C ILE A 51 -4.66 -1.47 -10.16
N ALA A 52 -5.29 -2.19 -9.23
CA ALA A 52 -5.52 -1.69 -7.88
C ALA A 52 -4.21 -1.40 -7.12
N SER A 53 -3.18 -2.23 -7.28
CA SER A 53 -1.83 -2.00 -6.72
C SER A 53 -1.22 -0.73 -7.27
N PHE A 54 -1.28 -0.56 -8.60
CA PHE A 54 -0.72 0.59 -9.28
C PHE A 54 -1.38 1.89 -8.80
N LEU A 55 -2.73 1.92 -8.75
CA LEU A 55 -3.46 3.07 -8.23
C LEU A 55 -3.13 3.34 -6.76
N GLN A 56 -3.01 2.30 -5.94
CA GLN A 56 -2.68 2.47 -4.52
C GLN A 56 -1.32 3.16 -4.34
N ILE A 57 -0.28 2.63 -5.00
CA ILE A 57 1.08 3.21 -4.93
C ILE A 57 1.07 4.64 -5.44
N TYR A 58 0.38 4.90 -6.55
CA TYR A 58 0.29 6.23 -7.14
C TYR A 58 -0.42 7.23 -6.21
N MET A 59 -1.59 6.88 -5.68
CA MET A 59 -2.35 7.75 -4.78
C MET A 59 -1.59 8.06 -3.49
N PHE A 60 -0.96 7.06 -2.86
CA PHE A 60 -0.15 7.28 -1.67
C PHE A 60 1.12 8.10 -1.95
N GLY A 61 1.74 7.91 -3.13
CA GLY A 61 2.86 8.74 -3.58
C GLY A 61 2.46 10.21 -3.70
N VAL A 62 1.36 10.49 -4.39
CA VAL A 62 0.83 11.86 -4.56
C VAL A 62 0.42 12.48 -3.22
N CYS A 63 -0.24 11.70 -2.34
CA CYS A 63 -0.60 12.15 -1.00
C CYS A 63 0.65 12.48 -0.15
N GLY A 64 1.69 11.65 -0.21
CA GLY A 64 2.96 11.90 0.48
C GLY A 64 3.62 13.19 0.00
N GLU A 65 3.66 13.41 -1.32
CA GLU A 65 4.23 14.62 -1.91
C GLU A 65 3.43 15.89 -1.53
N ARG A 66 2.10 15.82 -1.60
CA ARG A 66 1.20 16.91 -1.16
C ARG A 66 1.40 17.27 0.32
N LEU A 67 1.53 16.27 1.18
CA LEU A 67 1.76 16.47 2.62
C LEU A 67 3.12 17.15 2.87
N THR A 68 4.15 16.68 2.16
CA THR A 68 5.52 17.22 2.23
C THR A 68 5.56 18.70 1.82
N MET A 69 4.89 19.06 0.72
CA MET A 69 4.76 20.44 0.27
C MET A 69 4.02 21.32 1.28
N ARG A 70 2.94 20.80 1.89
CA ARG A 70 2.18 21.55 2.90
C ARG A 70 2.99 21.79 4.16
N LEU A 71 3.74 20.79 4.64
CA LEU A 71 4.66 20.92 5.77
C LEU A 71 5.73 21.97 5.52
N ARG A 72 6.42 21.89 4.37
CA ARG A 72 7.41 22.90 3.98
C ARG A 72 6.84 24.32 4.03
N LYS A 73 5.63 24.52 3.49
CA LYS A 73 4.98 25.84 3.45
C LYS A 73 4.59 26.35 4.84
N MET A 74 4.03 25.50 5.70
CA MET A 74 3.66 25.87 7.07
C MET A 74 4.90 26.21 7.91
N VAL A 75 5.95 25.40 7.84
CA VAL A 75 7.15 25.63 8.65
C VAL A 75 7.90 26.88 8.17
N PHE A 76 8.00 27.10 6.85
CA PHE A 76 8.59 28.35 6.34
C PHE A 76 7.82 29.59 6.81
N THR A 77 6.49 29.53 6.80
CA THR A 77 5.64 30.61 7.31
C THR A 77 5.81 30.82 8.82
N ALA A 78 5.98 29.74 9.59
CA ALA A 78 6.24 29.81 11.02
C ALA A 78 7.62 30.43 11.32
N MET A 79 8.67 30.05 10.57
CA MET A 79 10.00 30.66 10.71
C MET A 79 9.95 32.17 10.48
N LEU A 80 9.24 32.65 9.45
CA LEU A 80 9.14 34.08 9.15
C LEU A 80 8.43 34.91 10.25
N LYS A 81 7.68 34.27 11.16
CA LYS A 81 6.97 34.94 12.25
C LYS A 81 7.75 34.95 13.56
N GLN A 82 8.92 34.33 13.60
CA GLN A 82 9.72 34.16 14.81
C GLN A 82 10.61 35.40 15.06
N GLU A 83 10.87 35.73 16.32
CA GLU A 83 11.69 36.90 16.71
C GLU A 83 13.17 36.72 16.34
N VAL A 84 13.89 37.83 16.08
CA VAL A 84 15.31 37.82 15.68
C VAL A 84 16.20 37.13 16.72
N ALA A 85 15.93 37.33 18.01
CA ALA A 85 16.67 36.69 19.10
C ALA A 85 16.55 35.16 19.11
N TRP A 86 15.51 34.59 18.49
CA TRP A 86 15.37 33.14 18.36
C TRP A 86 16.36 32.55 17.33
N PHE A 87 16.78 33.34 16.34
CA PHE A 87 17.75 32.94 15.31
C PHE A 87 19.21 33.08 15.76
N ASP A 88 19.47 33.79 16.87
CA ASP A 88 20.81 33.90 17.47
C ASP A 88 21.26 32.59 18.13
N GLU A 89 20.31 31.71 18.48
CA GLU A 89 20.62 30.38 18.98
C GLU A 89 21.23 29.53 17.85
N GLN A 90 22.40 28.93 18.10
CA GLN A 90 23.16 28.21 17.07
C GLN A 90 22.39 26.99 16.52
N ALA A 91 21.47 26.44 17.32
CA ALA A 91 20.54 25.37 16.94
C ALA A 91 19.39 25.84 16.02
N ASN A 92 19.07 27.14 16.02
CA ASN A 92 17.98 27.77 15.27
C ASN A 92 18.51 28.65 14.12
N SER A 93 19.75 28.45 13.71
CA SER A 93 20.26 29.06 12.48
C SER A 93 19.38 28.65 11.30
N THR A 94 19.08 29.60 10.40
CA THR A 94 18.25 29.40 9.21
C THR A 94 18.71 28.20 8.36
N GLY A 95 20.02 27.95 8.28
CA GLY A 95 20.57 26.78 7.59
C GLY A 95 20.29 25.45 8.30
N ALA A 96 20.46 25.40 9.63
CA ALA A 96 20.20 24.21 10.44
C ALA A 96 18.71 23.84 10.45
N LEU A 97 17.84 24.86 10.53
CA LEU A 97 16.39 24.71 10.48
C LEU A 97 15.90 24.27 9.09
N CYS A 98 16.44 24.84 8.02
CA CYS A 98 16.09 24.43 6.65
C CYS A 98 16.52 22.98 6.37
N SER A 99 17.70 22.60 6.86
CA SER A 99 18.21 21.22 6.79
C SER A 99 17.33 20.24 7.58
N ARG A 100 17.00 20.57 8.84
CA ARG A 100 16.05 19.78 9.66
C ARG A 100 14.69 19.67 9.00
N LEU A 101 14.13 20.77 8.50
CA LEU A 101 12.84 20.76 7.81
C LEU A 101 12.88 19.87 6.57
N SER A 102 13.95 19.92 5.78
CA SER A 102 14.07 19.06 4.60
C SER A 102 14.21 17.58 4.98
N SER A 103 14.93 17.28 6.08
CA SER A 103 15.06 15.93 6.63
C SER A 103 13.75 15.41 7.21
N ASP A 104 13.01 16.22 7.95
CA ASP A 104 11.71 15.86 8.54
C ASP A 104 10.66 15.71 7.46
N ALA A 105 10.66 16.59 6.45
CA ALA A 105 9.75 16.51 5.31
C ALA A 105 10.00 15.23 4.49
N SER A 106 11.27 14.85 4.24
CA SER A 106 11.59 13.59 3.55
C SER A 106 11.23 12.36 4.41
N SER A 107 11.44 12.44 5.73
CA SER A 107 11.09 11.38 6.67
C SER A 107 9.57 11.19 6.74
N VAL A 108 8.80 12.27 6.74
CA VAL A 108 7.32 12.22 6.69
C VAL A 108 6.84 11.74 5.33
N GLN A 109 7.47 12.13 4.22
CA GLN A 109 7.14 11.60 2.90
C GLN A 109 7.34 10.08 2.83
N GLY A 110 8.47 9.59 3.33
CA GLY A 110 8.77 8.16 3.42
C GLY A 110 7.80 7.43 4.36
N ALA A 111 7.56 7.97 5.55
CA ALA A 111 6.66 7.35 6.51
C ALA A 111 5.19 7.36 6.06
N ALA A 112 4.70 8.47 5.51
CA ALA A 112 3.31 8.60 5.08
C ALA A 112 3.03 7.93 3.73
N GLY A 113 4.01 7.89 2.81
CA GLY A 113 3.86 7.26 1.50
C GLY A 113 4.00 5.74 1.56
N SER A 114 5.15 5.23 1.98
CA SER A 114 5.43 3.79 1.93
C SER A 114 4.89 3.05 3.15
N ARG A 115 5.12 3.54 4.38
CA ARG A 115 4.69 2.81 5.58
C ARG A 115 3.18 2.79 5.75
N MET A 116 2.48 3.87 5.39
CA MET A 116 1.01 3.90 5.47
C MET A 116 0.38 2.90 4.49
N SER A 117 0.95 2.76 3.28
CA SER A 117 0.53 1.74 2.31
C SER A 117 0.72 0.32 2.87
N THR A 118 1.90 0.05 3.45
CA THR A 118 2.20 -1.25 4.09
C THR A 118 1.30 -1.54 5.30
N LEU A 119 1.01 -0.55 6.15
CA LEU A 119 0.12 -0.71 7.30
C LEU A 119 -1.31 -1.01 6.86
N CYS A 120 -1.83 -0.27 5.87
CA CYS A 120 -3.16 -0.56 5.32
C CYS A 120 -3.22 -1.96 4.70
N GLN A 121 -2.15 -2.40 4.02
CA GLN A 121 -2.04 -3.74 3.49
C GLN A 121 -2.02 -4.79 4.61
N ALA A 122 -1.24 -4.59 5.67
CA ALA A 122 -1.15 -5.52 6.79
C ALA A 122 -2.48 -5.70 7.54
N VAL A 123 -3.19 -4.59 7.83
CA VAL A 123 -4.52 -4.63 8.46
C VAL A 123 -5.53 -5.36 7.57
N SER A 124 -5.45 -5.11 6.27
CA SER A 124 -6.30 -5.76 5.27
C SER A 124 -6.06 -7.27 5.18
N THR A 125 -4.79 -7.70 5.18
CA THR A 125 -4.41 -9.12 5.17
C THR A 125 -4.88 -9.83 6.45
N LEU A 126 -4.72 -9.20 7.62
CA LEU A 126 -5.21 -9.76 8.87
C LEU A 126 -6.74 -9.90 8.87
N GLY A 127 -7.46 -8.87 8.42
CA GLY A 127 -8.92 -8.93 8.30
C GLY A 127 -9.40 -10.02 7.33
N ALA A 128 -8.79 -10.08 6.14
CA ALA A 128 -9.07 -11.11 5.14
C ALA A 128 -8.80 -12.53 5.66
N GLY A 129 -7.65 -12.72 6.32
CA GLY A 129 -7.28 -14.01 6.91
C GLY A 129 -8.28 -14.49 7.97
N VAL A 130 -8.77 -13.59 8.82
CA VAL A 130 -9.80 -13.91 9.83
C VAL A 130 -11.13 -14.28 9.17
N VAL A 131 -11.57 -13.54 8.14
CA VAL A 131 -12.81 -13.84 7.42
C VAL A 131 -12.76 -15.20 6.73
N ILE A 132 -11.64 -15.50 6.05
CA ILE A 132 -11.46 -16.79 5.36
C ILE A 132 -11.38 -17.93 6.37
N ALA A 133 -10.64 -17.76 7.47
CA ALA A 133 -10.54 -18.76 8.52
C ALA A 133 -11.89 -19.06 9.19
N LEU A 134 -12.75 -18.05 9.38
CA LEU A 134 -14.09 -18.24 9.93
C LEU A 134 -15.07 -18.84 8.92
N TYR A 135 -14.87 -18.59 7.61
CA TYR A 135 -15.74 -19.15 6.58
C TYR A 135 -15.43 -20.62 6.27
N TYR A 136 -14.17 -21.05 6.44
CA TYR A 136 -13.71 -22.41 6.18
C TYR A 136 -13.62 -23.28 7.45
N SER A 137 -14.04 -22.76 8.61
CA SER A 137 -14.22 -23.50 9.87
C SER A 137 -15.66 -23.90 10.09
#